data_AF-A0A1Y2KA16-F1
#
_entry.id   AF-A0A1Y2KA16-F1
#
_cell.length_a   1.000
_cell.length_b   1.000
_cell.length_c   1.000
_cell.angle_alpha   90.00
_cell.angle_beta   90.00
_cell.angle_gamma   90.00
#
_symmetry.space_group_name_H-M   'P 1'
#
loop_
_entity.id
_entity.type
_entity.pdbx_description
1 polymer ?
#
loop_
_entity_poly.entity_id
_entity_poly.type
_entity_poly.pdbx_seq_one_letter_code
_entity_poly.pdbx_strand_id
1 'polypeptide(L)'
;MERKKRRFTAEQKVGYVRRHLVEKVVLSDLCDEAGIQPSQYYRWQRALFENGEAALSDKRGQKACDRQIAELEAKLATKNEVMSELLEAHVALKKSLGVS
;
A
#
# COMPACT_ATOMS: atom_id res chain seq x y z
N MET A 1 -13.76 26.59 -23.28
CA MET A 1 -13.92 26.70 -21.81
C MET A 1 -13.32 25.46 -21.16
N GLU A 2 -12.20 25.61 -20.47
CA GLU A 2 -11.52 24.52 -19.77
C GLU A 2 -12.39 24.06 -18.60
N ARG A 3 -13.06 22.90 -18.75
CA ARG A 3 -13.82 22.30 -17.64
C ARG A 3 -12.82 21.86 -16.59
N LYS A 4 -12.60 22.70 -15.57
CA LYS A 4 -11.85 22.36 -14.36
C LYS A 4 -12.41 21.03 -13.83
N LYS A 5 -11.64 19.95 -13.98
CA LYS A 5 -12.05 18.63 -13.51
C LYS A 5 -12.25 18.70 -12.00
N ARG A 6 -13.50 18.56 -11.54
CA ARG A 6 -13.81 18.44 -10.11
C ARG A 6 -13.02 17.26 -9.54
N ARG A 7 -12.25 17.52 -8.49
CA ARG A 7 -11.42 16.53 -7.80
C ARG A 7 -12.23 16.01 -6.62
N PHE A 8 -12.58 14.73 -6.63
CA PHE A 8 -13.26 14.06 -5.53
C PHE A 8 -12.25 13.34 -4.63
N THR A 9 -12.40 13.49 -3.32
CA THR A 9 -11.63 12.71 -2.34
C THR A 9 -12.05 11.24 -2.40
N ALA A 10 -11.24 10.34 -1.81
CA ALA A 10 -11.62 8.93 -1.72
C ALA A 10 -12.93 8.75 -0.95
N GLU A 11 -13.08 9.47 0.17
CA GLU A 11 -14.26 9.43 1.03
C GLU A 11 -15.53 9.87 0.30
N GLN A 12 -15.46 10.95 -0.49
CA GLN A 12 -16.59 11.40 -1.31
C GLN A 12 -17.02 10.34 -2.32
N LYS A 13 -16.06 9.69 -3.01
CA LYS A 13 -16.37 8.63 -3.98
C LYS A 13 -17.08 7.45 -3.31
N VAL A 14 -16.58 7.02 -2.16
CA VAL A 14 -17.20 5.94 -1.37
C VAL A 14 -18.60 6.34 -0.91
N GLY A 15 -18.78 7.59 -0.46
CA GLY A 15 -20.09 8.14 -0.09
C GLY A 15 -21.12 8.05 -1.21
N TYR A 16 -20.76 8.48 -2.42
CA TYR A 16 -21.67 8.36 -3.58
C TYR A 16 -22.01 6.91 -3.90
N VAL A 17 -21.02 6.00 -3.93
CA VAL A 17 -21.26 4.57 -4.17
C VAL A 17 -22.18 3.97 -3.09
N ARG A 18 -22.00 4.37 -1.82
CA ARG A 18 -22.87 3.94 -0.71
C ARG A 18 -24.31 4.43 -0.86
N ARG A 19 -24.53 5.69 -1.21
CA ARG A 19 -25.89 6.27 -1.39
C ARG A 19 -26.70 5.49 -2.42
N HIS A 20 -26.09 5.11 -3.55
CA HIS A 20 -26.80 4.30 -4.55
C HIS A 20 -27.03 2.86 -4.09
N LEU A 21 -26.00 2.19 -3.57
CA LEU A 21 -26.08 0.75 -3.29
C LEU A 21 -26.84 0.40 -2.00
N VAL A 22 -26.67 1.21 -0.96
CA VAL A 22 -27.22 0.98 0.39
C VAL A 22 -28.52 1.75 0.57
N GLU A 23 -28.50 3.06 0.33
CA GLU A 23 -29.66 3.94 0.54
C GLU A 23 -30.66 3.91 -0.64
N LYS A 24 -30.33 3.18 -1.71
CA LYS A 24 -31.18 2.98 -2.91
C LYS A 24 -31.55 4.28 -3.62
N VAL A 25 -30.74 5.33 -3.48
CA VAL A 25 -30.90 6.57 -4.25
C VAL A 25 -30.75 6.26 -5.74
N VAL A 26 -31.64 6.80 -6.57
CA VAL A 26 -31.61 6.60 -8.02
C VAL A 26 -30.30 7.15 -8.59
N LEU A 27 -29.65 6.37 -9.47
CA LEU A 27 -28.33 6.74 -10.00
C LEU A 27 -28.37 8.05 -10.80
N SER A 28 -29.48 8.31 -11.51
CA SER A 28 -29.66 9.56 -12.28
C SER A 28 -29.60 10.76 -11.35
N ASP A 29 -30.47 10.79 -10.35
CA ASP A 29 -30.56 11.87 -9.36
C ASP A 29 -29.21 12.06 -8.64
N LEU A 30 -28.56 10.96 -8.26
CA LEU A 30 -27.23 11.00 -7.63
C LEU A 30 -26.17 11.62 -8.56
N CYS A 31 -26.17 11.26 -9.85
CA CYS A 31 -25.24 11.80 -10.83
C CYS A 31 -25.48 13.28 -11.09
N ASP A 32 -26.74 13.69 -11.14
CA ASP A 32 -27.15 15.09 -11.33
C ASP A 32 -26.76 15.94 -10.11
N GLU A 33 -27.06 15.48 -8.89
CA GLU A 33 -26.66 16.13 -7.63
C GLU A 33 -25.14 16.29 -7.52
N ALA A 34 -24.38 15.23 -7.84
CA ALA A 34 -22.93 15.23 -7.74
C ALA A 34 -22.25 15.95 -8.91
N GLY A 35 -22.98 16.21 -10.00
CA GLY A 35 -22.44 16.74 -11.25
C GLY A 35 -21.44 15.80 -11.92
N ILE A 36 -21.68 14.49 -11.87
CA ILE A 36 -20.83 13.44 -12.43
C ILE A 36 -21.54 12.68 -13.54
N GLN A 37 -20.78 12.09 -14.44
CA GLN A 37 -21.34 11.17 -15.44
C GLN A 37 -21.51 9.76 -14.83
N PRO A 38 -22.54 9.00 -15.23
CA PRO A 38 -22.73 7.61 -14.78
C PRO A 38 -21.49 6.72 -15.01
N SER A 39 -20.76 6.93 -16.10
CA SER A 39 -19.50 6.22 -16.40
C SER A 39 -18.44 6.41 -15.31
N GLN A 40 -18.36 7.61 -14.72
CA GLN A 40 -17.44 7.91 -13.63
C GLN A 40 -17.87 7.22 -12.33
N TYR A 41 -19.18 7.19 -12.04
CA TYR A 41 -19.75 6.43 -10.92
C TYR A 41 -19.39 4.94 -11.02
N TYR A 42 -19.65 4.31 -12.18
CA TYR A 42 -19.34 2.89 -12.37
C TYR A 42 -17.85 2.58 -12.24
N ARG A 43 -16.98 3.52 -12.64
CA ARG A 43 -15.53 3.37 -12.43
C ARG A 43 -15.16 3.37 -10.95
N TRP A 44 -15.82 4.18 -10.12
CA TRP A 44 -15.60 4.18 -8.68
C TRP A 44 -16.17 2.93 -8.02
N GLN A 45 -17.38 2.51 -8.41
CA GLN A 45 -17.99 1.29 -7.92
C GLN A 45 -17.10 0.07 -8.22
N ARG A 46 -16.62 -0.06 -9.45
CA ARG A 46 -15.69 -1.14 -9.84
C ARG A 46 -14.43 -1.12 -8.98
N ALA A 47 -13.77 0.03 -8.89
CA ALA A 47 -12.55 0.18 -8.10
C ALA A 47 -12.77 -0.15 -6.61
N LEU A 48 -13.95 0.17 -6.05
CA LEU A 48 -14.28 -0.16 -4.68
C LEU A 48 -14.37 -1.68 -4.47
N PHE A 49 -15.02 -2.39 -5.39
CA PHE A 49 -15.19 -3.85 -5.26
C PHE A 49 -13.92 -4.63 -5.57
N GLU A 50 -13.12 -4.20 -6.55
CA GLU A 50 -11.82 -4.83 -6.86
C GLU A 50 -10.86 -4.74 -5.67
N ASN A 51 -10.85 -3.62 -4.95
CA ASN A 51 -10.06 -3.47 -3.73
C ASN A 51 -10.78 -4.00 -2.47
N GLY A 52 -12.06 -4.33 -2.58
CA GLY A 52 -12.90 -4.81 -1.48
C GLY A 52 -12.46 -6.17 -0.98
N GLU A 53 -12.09 -7.08 -1.88
CA GLU A 53 -11.56 -8.40 -1.52
C GLU A 53 -10.25 -8.28 -0.71
N ALA A 54 -9.32 -7.45 -1.18
CA ALA A 54 -8.07 -7.18 -0.46
C ALA A 54 -8.29 -6.50 0.90
N ALA A 55 -9.32 -5.66 1.03
CA ALA A 55 -9.68 -4.99 2.27
C ALA A 55 -10.34 -5.94 3.29
N LEU A 56 -11.09 -6.94 2.82
CA LEU A 56 -11.80 -7.92 3.64
C LEU A 56 -11.01 -9.21 3.89
N SER A 57 -9.93 -9.43 3.13
CA SER A 57 -9.03 -10.57 3.33
C SER A 57 -8.44 -10.57 4.75
N ASP A 58 -8.38 -11.76 5.36
CA ASP A 58 -7.81 -11.94 6.69
C ASP A 58 -6.27 -11.86 6.64
N LYS A 59 -5.73 -10.67 6.86
CA LYS A 59 -4.29 -10.42 6.86
C LYS A 59 -3.56 -10.87 8.14
N ARG A 60 -4.21 -11.62 9.04
CA ARG A 60 -3.54 -12.12 10.27
C ARG A 60 -2.31 -12.97 9.96
N GLY A 61 -2.37 -13.81 8.92
CA GLY A 61 -1.22 -14.58 8.44
C GLY A 61 -0.14 -13.69 7.81
N GLN A 62 -0.54 -12.70 7.00
CA GLN A 62 0.38 -11.75 6.35
C GLN A 62 1.19 -10.95 7.37
N LYS A 63 0.54 -10.44 8.42
CA LYS A 63 1.22 -9.67 9.49
C LYS A 63 2.25 -10.51 10.24
N ALA A 64 2.02 -11.81 10.40
CA ALA A 64 2.99 -12.71 11.02
C ALA A 64 4.22 -12.91 10.12
N CYS A 65 4.01 -13.11 8.81
CA CYS A 65 5.09 -13.17 7.82
C CYS A 65 5.89 -11.86 7.77
N ASP A 66 5.22 -10.71 7.70
CA ASP A 66 5.89 -9.40 7.64
C ASP A 66 6.76 -9.15 8.88
N ARG A 67 6.28 -9.57 10.06
CA ARG A 67 7.06 -9.51 11.31
C ARG A 67 8.28 -10.43 11.27
N GLN A 68 8.13 -11.65 10.76
CA GLN A 68 9.25 -12.58 10.61
C GLN A 68 10.29 -12.05 9.62
N ILE A 69 9.86 -11.46 8.51
CA ILE A 69 10.74 -10.83 7.52
C ILE A 69 11.54 -9.71 8.19
N ALA A 70 10.88 -8.79 8.90
CA ALA A 70 11.56 -7.68 9.59
C ALA A 70 12.57 -8.19 10.65
N GLU A 71 12.23 -9.26 11.39
CA GLU A 71 13.13 -9.85 12.37
C GLU A 71 14.36 -10.51 11.72
N LEU A 72 14.16 -11.20 10.59
CA LEU A 72 15.24 -11.82 9.83
C LEU A 72 16.16 -10.78 9.18
N GLU A 73 15.59 -9.70 8.64
CA GLU A 73 16.33 -8.56 8.10
C GLU A 73 17.20 -7.89 9.17
N ALA A 74 16.65 -7.68 10.38
CA ALA A 74 17.42 -7.15 11.51
C ALA A 74 18.58 -8.09 11.90
N LYS A 75 18.34 -9.40 11.97
CA LYS A 75 19.39 -10.39 12.28
C LYS A 75 20.50 -10.41 11.22
N LEU A 76 20.14 -10.27 9.94
CA LEU A 76 21.10 -10.18 8.85
C LEU A 76 21.94 -8.91 8.96
N ALA A 77 21.33 -7.76 9.27
CA ALA A 77 22.04 -6.51 9.45
C ALA A 77 23.10 -6.62 10.57
N THR A 78 22.73 -7.12 11.75
CA THR A 78 23.67 -7.32 12.86
C THR A 78 24.80 -8.29 12.50
N LYS A 79 24.50 -9.39 11.80
CA LYS A 79 25.53 -10.35 11.36
C LYS A 79 26.50 -9.73 10.38
N ASN A 80 26.02 -8.90 9.45
CA ASN A 80 26.86 -8.21 8.48
C ASN A 80 27.77 -7.19 9.14
N GLU A 81 27.29 -6.46 10.14
CA GLU A 81 28.09 -5.51 10.92
C GLU A 81 29.25 -6.21 11.64
N VAL A 82 28.96 -7.27 12.40
CA VAL A 82 29.98 -8.06 13.10
C VAL A 82 30.98 -8.71 12.13
N MET A 83 30.51 -9.17 10.97
CA MET A 83 31.41 -9.70 9.93
C MET A 83 32.34 -8.63 9.36
N SER A 84 31.83 -7.43 9.11
CA SER A 84 32.66 -6.32 8.63
C SER A 84 33.76 -5.98 9.63
N GLU A 85 33.43 -5.87 10.92
CA GLU A 85 34.42 -5.62 11.98
C GLU A 85 35.49 -6.73 12.04
N LEU A 86 35.07 -8.00 11.96
CA LEU A 86 36.00 -9.14 11.98
C LEU A 86 36.89 -9.18 10.72
N LEU A 87 36.32 -8.88 9.56
CA LEU A 87 37.05 -8.81 8.30
C LEU A 87 38.10 -7.69 8.33
N GLU A 88 37.76 -6.53 8.87
CA GLU A 88 38.69 -5.42 9.06
C GLU A 88 39.84 -5.81 9.99
N ALA A 89 39.55 -6.42 11.14
CA ALA A 89 40.56 -6.91 12.07
C ALA A 89 41.46 -7.98 11.44
N HIS A 90 40.90 -8.90 10.66
CA HIS A 90 41.65 -9.93 9.96
C HIS A 90 42.54 -9.35 8.84
N VAL A 91 42.07 -8.36 8.09
CA VAL A 91 42.88 -7.64 7.09
C VAL A 91 44.03 -6.88 7.75
N ALA A 92 43.78 -6.21 8.87
CA ALA A 92 44.82 -5.52 9.64
C ALA A 92 45.89 -6.51 10.15
N LEU A 93 45.46 -7.68 10.65
CA LEU A 93 46.36 -8.73 11.09
C LEU A 93 47.21 -9.27 9.93
N LYS A 94 46.61 -9.58 8.77
CA LYS A 94 47.35 -10.01 7.58
C LYS A 94 48.42 -9.00 7.15
N LYS A 95 48.08 -7.70 7.15
CA LYS A 95 49.03 -6.62 6.84
C LYS A 95 50.19 -6.58 7.85
N SER A 96 49.92 -6.78 9.13
CA SER A 96 50.95 -6.80 10.18
C SER A 96 51.88 -8.01 10.10
N LEU A 97 51.40 -9.16 9.61
CA LEU A 97 52.17 -10.39 9.46
C LEU A 97 52.94 -10.48 8.13
N GLY A 98 52.85 -9.47 7.26
CA GLY A 98 53.59 -9.43 5.98
C GLY A 98 53.17 -10.48 4.96
N VAL A 99 52.07 -11.20 5.19
CA VAL A 99 51.49 -12.14 4.23
C VAL A 99 50.49 -11.36 3.37
N SER A 100 51.02 -10.69 2.33
CA SER A 100 50.21 -10.10 1.27
C SER A 100 49.91 -11.09 0.17
#